data_AF-A0A814QUH8-F1
#
_entry.id   AF-A0A814QUH8-F1
#
_cell.length_a   1.000
_cell.length_b   1.000
_cell.length_c   1.000
_cell.angle_alpha   90.00
_cell.angle_beta   90.00
_cell.angle_gamma   90.00
#
_symmetry.space_group_name_H-M   'P 1'
#
loop_
_entity.id
_entity.type
_entity.pdbx_description
1 polymer ?
#
loop_
_entity_poly.entity_id
_entity_poly.type
_entity_poly.pdbx_seq_one_letter_code
_entity_poly.pdbx_strand_id
1 'polypeptide(L)'
;MSILYNLLFILTLYKLYINGYPSTYCIRFDTDVNGSKNPIIINITQNWSPIGANHLFDIINSDFYSVPSAFFRVVPNFVVQFGISGDPIQNTIWNEPIQDDPVKMSNVKGTLSYATAGPDTRTTQLFINYVNNPRLDSLGFSPLGIVTTGFDTALAIFNPTPGSSDGVDQEQYATKGNKWIIDNYPQINFIEKVSITYNCPFTN
;
A
#
# COMPACT_ATOMS: atom_id res chain seq x y z
N MET A 1 -22.50 -20.26 4.45
CA MET A 1 -21.33 -19.54 3.94
C MET A 1 -20.47 -18.91 5.02
N SER A 2 -21.00 -18.31 6.09
CA SER A 2 -20.22 -17.62 7.14
C SER A 2 -19.27 -18.50 7.99
N ILE A 3 -19.61 -19.76 8.27
CA ILE A 3 -18.84 -20.63 9.18
C ILE A 3 -17.49 -21.08 8.56
N LEU A 4 -17.44 -21.30 7.25
CA LEU A 4 -16.21 -21.71 6.56
C LEU A 4 -15.17 -20.57 6.48
N TYR A 5 -15.62 -19.33 6.26
CA TYR A 5 -14.75 -18.15 6.22
C TYR A 5 -14.10 -17.90 7.58
N ASN A 6 -14.87 -18.03 8.66
CA ASN A 6 -14.36 -17.84 10.02
C ASN A 6 -13.30 -18.91 10.37
N LEU A 7 -13.51 -20.15 9.95
CA LEU A 7 -12.54 -21.23 10.15
C LEU A 7 -11.25 -21.03 9.32
N LEU A 8 -11.36 -20.57 8.07
CA LEU A 8 -10.21 -20.31 7.20
C LEU A 8 -9.37 -19.13 7.70
N PHE A 9 -10.03 -18.07 8.19
CA PHE A 9 -9.38 -16.94 8.83
C PHE A 9 -8.66 -17.34 10.12
N ILE A 10 -9.30 -18.12 11.00
CA ILE A 10 -8.68 -18.67 12.21
C ILE A 10 -7.47 -19.56 11.89
N LEU A 11 -7.55 -20.41 10.86
CA LEU A 11 -6.43 -21.26 10.43
C LEU A 11 -5.25 -20.45 9.87
N THR A 12 -5.53 -19.33 9.20
CA THR A 12 -4.51 -18.42 8.66
C THR A 12 -3.78 -17.69 9.79
N LEU A 13 -4.53 -17.15 10.76
CA LEU A 13 -3.98 -16.57 11.99
C LEU A 13 -3.16 -17.60 12.79
N TYR A 14 -3.62 -18.85 12.87
CA TYR A 14 -2.91 -19.93 13.57
C TYR A 14 -1.60 -20.33 12.86
N LYS A 15 -1.57 -20.31 11.52
CA LYS A 15 -0.35 -20.55 10.73
C LYS A 15 0.69 -19.45 10.90
N LEU A 16 0.24 -18.20 11.04
CA LEU A 16 1.09 -17.05 11.34
C LEU A 16 1.65 -17.12 12.77
N TYR A 17 0.82 -17.53 13.73
CA TYR A 17 1.24 -17.73 15.12
C TYR A 17 2.33 -18.80 15.27
N ILE A 18 2.34 -19.84 14.42
CA ILE A 18 3.33 -20.93 14.48
C ILE A 18 4.66 -20.60 13.76
N ASN A 19 4.65 -19.79 12.70
CA ASN A 19 5.85 -19.52 11.90
C ASN A 19 6.43 -18.11 12.06
N GLY A 20 5.70 -17.20 12.73
CA GLY A 20 6.07 -15.79 12.82
C GLY A 20 5.98 -15.06 11.48
N TYR A 21 6.13 -13.74 11.53
CA TYR A 21 6.24 -12.90 10.33
C TYR A 21 7.65 -13.01 9.73
N PRO A 22 7.79 -13.08 8.40
CA PRO A 22 9.10 -13.08 7.78
C PRO A 22 9.82 -11.74 8.03
N SER A 23 11.11 -11.80 8.36
CA SER A 23 11.93 -10.59 8.57
C SER A 23 12.06 -9.73 7.31
N THR A 24 11.93 -10.36 6.14
CA THR A 24 11.88 -9.73 4.83
C THR A 24 10.92 -10.47 3.90
N TYR A 25 10.18 -9.75 3.08
CA TYR A 25 9.36 -10.31 2.02
C TYR A 25 9.18 -9.28 0.90
N CYS A 26 8.82 -9.74 -0.30
CA CYS A 26 8.48 -8.85 -1.39
C CYS A 26 6.98 -8.79 -1.62
N ILE A 27 6.51 -7.60 -1.95
CA ILE A 27 5.16 -7.36 -2.43
C ILE A 27 5.23 -7.15 -3.92
N ARG A 28 4.36 -7.83 -4.66
CA ARG A 28 4.15 -7.62 -6.09
C ARG A 28 2.78 -7.00 -6.30
N PHE A 29 2.77 -5.80 -6.88
CA PHE A 29 1.58 -5.15 -7.41
C PHE A 29 1.49 -5.37 -8.92
N ASP A 30 0.47 -6.08 -9.38
CA ASP A 30 0.06 -6.08 -10.78
C ASP A 30 -0.92 -4.93 -11.00
N THR A 31 -0.70 -4.12 -12.03
CA THR A 31 -1.40 -2.84 -12.25
C THR A 31 -1.84 -2.69 -13.70
N ASP A 32 -2.83 -1.83 -13.96
CA ASP A 32 -3.31 -1.50 -15.31
C ASP A 32 -2.49 -0.40 -16.04
N VAL A 33 -1.46 0.15 -15.38
CA VAL A 33 -0.68 1.29 -15.88
C VAL A 33 -0.07 1.01 -17.25
N ASN A 34 -0.37 1.87 -18.23
CA ASN A 34 0.08 1.77 -19.63
C ASN A 34 -0.27 0.45 -20.33
N GLY A 35 -1.24 -0.33 -19.83
CA GLY A 35 -1.50 -1.70 -20.33
C GLY A 35 -0.29 -2.63 -20.15
N SER A 36 0.66 -2.24 -19.29
CA SER A 36 1.91 -2.93 -19.03
C SER A 36 1.68 -4.12 -18.11
N LYS A 37 2.37 -5.24 -18.38
CA LYS A 37 2.45 -6.38 -17.46
C LYS A 37 3.64 -6.27 -16.50
N ASN A 38 4.30 -5.11 -16.44
CA ASN A 38 5.46 -4.87 -15.58
C ASN A 38 4.98 -4.54 -14.16
N PRO A 39 5.15 -5.47 -13.21
CA PRO A 39 4.71 -5.25 -11.84
C PRO A 39 5.56 -4.20 -11.15
N ILE A 40 4.99 -3.57 -10.12
CA ILE A 40 5.77 -2.87 -9.11
C ILE A 40 6.12 -3.90 -8.03
N ILE A 41 7.42 -4.16 -7.82
CA ILE A 41 7.89 -5.07 -6.76
C ILE A 41 8.60 -4.24 -5.70
N ILE A 42 8.23 -4.44 -4.44
CA ILE A 42 8.77 -3.72 -3.29
C ILE A 42 9.35 -4.74 -2.30
N ASN A 43 10.61 -4.55 -1.92
CA ASN A 43 11.23 -5.31 -0.84
C ASN A 43 10.88 -4.65 0.50
N ILE A 44 10.19 -5.39 1.37
CA ILE A 44 9.79 -4.99 2.71
C ILE A 44 10.71 -5.64 3.75
N THR A 45 11.08 -4.89 4.78
CA THR A 45 11.87 -5.41 5.90
C THR A 45 11.38 -4.93 7.25
N GLN A 46 11.22 -5.87 8.18
CA GLN A 46 10.94 -5.58 9.58
C GLN A 46 12.06 -4.80 10.27
N ASN A 47 13.29 -4.83 9.74
CA ASN A 47 14.39 -4.10 10.36
C ASN A 47 14.14 -2.59 10.34
N TRP A 48 13.47 -2.09 9.30
CA TRP A 48 13.16 -0.67 9.14
C TRP A 48 11.92 -0.27 9.94
N SER A 49 10.82 -1.00 9.79
CA SER A 49 9.52 -0.68 10.41
C SER A 49 8.77 -1.97 10.75
N PRO A 50 9.06 -2.63 11.89
CA PRO A 50 8.50 -3.94 12.20
C PRO A 50 6.98 -3.96 12.36
N ILE A 51 6.37 -2.93 12.97
CA ILE A 51 4.91 -2.87 13.18
C ILE A 51 4.21 -2.73 11.82
N GLY A 52 4.64 -1.76 11.02
CA GLY A 52 4.11 -1.51 9.68
C GLY A 52 4.35 -2.67 8.71
N ALA A 53 5.53 -3.32 8.78
CA ALA A 53 5.83 -4.47 7.94
C ALA A 53 4.92 -5.67 8.24
N ASN A 54 4.60 -5.93 9.51
CA ASN A 54 3.68 -7.00 9.90
C ASN A 54 2.24 -6.66 9.53
N HIS A 55 1.82 -5.42 9.80
CA HIS A 55 0.48 -4.95 9.44
C HIS A 55 0.22 -5.07 7.94
N LEU A 56 1.17 -4.66 7.10
CA LEU A 56 1.06 -4.79 5.65
C LEU A 56 1.03 -6.25 5.20
N PHE A 57 1.78 -7.12 5.88
CA PHE A 57 1.75 -8.56 5.62
C PHE A 57 0.34 -9.12 5.84
N ASP A 58 -0.33 -8.73 6.94
CA ASP A 58 -1.69 -9.19 7.24
C ASP A 58 -2.72 -8.64 6.25
N ILE A 59 -2.65 -7.35 5.92
CA ILE A 59 -3.52 -6.72 4.92
C ILE A 59 -3.48 -7.50 3.60
N ILE A 60 -2.28 -7.85 3.12
CA ILE A 60 -2.11 -8.51 1.82
C ILE A 60 -2.59 -9.98 1.85
N ASN A 61 -2.50 -10.65 3.00
CA ASN A 61 -3.03 -12.01 3.16
C ASN A 61 -4.53 -12.05 3.49
N SER A 62 -5.17 -10.89 3.62
CA SER A 62 -6.61 -10.75 3.81
C SER A 62 -7.34 -10.48 2.50
N ASP A 63 -8.66 -10.27 2.58
CA ASP A 63 -9.49 -9.90 1.44
C ASP A 63 -9.38 -8.42 1.06
N PHE A 64 -8.50 -7.63 1.69
CA PHE A 64 -8.36 -6.19 1.45
C PHE A 64 -8.13 -5.84 -0.03
N TYR A 65 -7.30 -6.63 -0.71
CA TYR A 65 -7.00 -6.50 -2.15
C TYR A 65 -7.70 -7.57 -3.02
N SER A 66 -8.85 -8.09 -2.56
CA SER A 66 -9.66 -9.05 -3.33
C SER A 66 -10.31 -8.43 -4.57
N VAL A 67 -10.49 -7.12 -4.56
CA VAL A 67 -10.91 -6.30 -5.70
C VAL A 67 -9.87 -5.22 -5.99
N PRO A 68 -9.82 -4.66 -7.22
CA PRO A 68 -8.84 -3.64 -7.57
C PRO A 68 -8.89 -2.44 -6.63
N SER A 69 -7.74 -1.83 -6.36
CA SER A 69 -7.62 -0.64 -5.50
C SER A 69 -6.91 0.49 -6.24
N ALA A 70 -7.40 1.71 -6.14
CA ALA A 70 -6.95 2.82 -6.96
C ALA A 70 -5.69 3.51 -6.41
N PHE A 71 -4.85 4.00 -7.32
CA PHE A 71 -3.87 5.04 -7.01
C PHE A 71 -4.58 6.39 -6.97
N PHE A 72 -5.10 6.73 -5.78
CA PHE A 72 -6.08 7.81 -5.62
C PHE A 72 -5.45 9.21 -5.47
N ARG A 73 -4.12 9.30 -5.34
CA ARG A 73 -3.43 10.58 -5.23
C ARG A 73 -2.03 10.50 -5.82
N VAL A 74 -1.76 11.36 -6.79
CA VAL A 74 -0.45 11.49 -7.43
C VAL A 74 -0.02 12.95 -7.32
N VAL A 75 1.11 13.19 -6.64
CA VAL A 75 1.73 14.51 -6.59
C VAL A 75 3.07 14.43 -7.30
N PRO A 76 3.17 14.97 -8.53
CA PRO A 76 4.42 14.97 -9.28
C PRO A 76 5.57 15.56 -8.45
N ASN A 77 6.74 14.95 -8.55
CA ASN A 77 7.92 15.31 -7.75
C ASN A 77 7.72 15.19 -6.24
N PHE A 78 6.78 14.36 -5.78
CA PHE A 78 6.61 14.07 -4.36
C PHE A 78 6.32 12.58 -4.12
N VAL A 79 5.08 12.14 -4.29
CA VAL A 79 4.64 10.77 -3.96
C VAL A 79 3.46 10.33 -4.84
N VAL A 80 3.26 9.02 -4.93
CA VAL A 80 1.97 8.41 -5.26
C VAL A 80 1.43 7.68 -4.05
N GLN A 81 0.14 7.84 -3.77
CA GLN A 81 -0.54 7.29 -2.60
C GLN A 81 -1.72 6.40 -3.03
N PHE A 82 -1.88 5.32 -2.26
CA PHE A 82 -2.85 4.24 -2.45
C PHE A 82 -3.17 3.59 -1.08
N GLY A 83 -3.86 2.45 -1.07
CA GLY A 83 -4.16 1.71 0.16
C GLY A 83 -5.52 2.05 0.76
N ILE A 84 -6.46 2.50 -0.08
CA ILE A 84 -7.91 2.41 0.17
C ILE A 84 -8.42 1.25 -0.66
N SER A 85 -9.12 0.30 -0.04
CA SER A 85 -9.70 -0.84 -0.76
C SER A 85 -10.84 -0.37 -1.66
N GLY A 86 -10.93 -0.99 -2.84
CA GLY A 86 -12.08 -0.84 -3.72
C GLY A 86 -13.38 -1.41 -3.16
N ASP A 87 -13.31 -2.22 -2.10
CA ASP A 87 -14.44 -2.73 -1.32
C ASP A 87 -14.56 -1.93 0.01
N PRO A 88 -15.63 -1.14 0.19
CA PRO A 88 -15.87 -0.38 1.41
C PRO A 88 -15.89 -1.21 2.70
N ILE A 89 -16.27 -2.49 2.62
CA ILE A 89 -16.30 -3.38 3.79
C ILE A 89 -14.88 -3.56 4.35
N GLN A 90 -13.90 -3.74 3.47
CA GLN A 90 -12.50 -3.92 3.88
C GLN A 90 -11.92 -2.66 4.52
N ASN A 91 -12.33 -1.48 4.06
CA ASN A 91 -11.93 -0.21 4.69
C ASN A 91 -12.46 -0.09 6.13
N THR A 92 -13.64 -0.65 6.42
CA THR A 92 -14.19 -0.68 7.79
C THR A 92 -13.46 -1.70 8.67
N ILE A 93 -13.14 -2.89 8.13
CA ILE A 93 -12.42 -3.96 8.85
C ILE A 93 -11.03 -3.49 9.26
N TRP A 94 -10.34 -2.77 8.38
CA TRP A 94 -8.96 -2.33 8.56
C TRP A 94 -8.81 -0.87 8.99
N ASN A 95 -9.82 -0.31 9.67
CA ASN A 95 -9.79 1.10 10.11
C ASN A 95 -9.09 1.31 11.47
N GLU A 96 -8.70 0.24 12.16
CA GLU A 96 -8.02 0.36 13.45
C GLU A 96 -6.57 0.85 13.25
N PRO A 97 -6.16 1.93 13.94
CA PRO A 97 -4.82 2.47 13.77
C PRO A 97 -3.74 1.60 14.43
N ILE A 98 -2.55 1.60 13.83
CA ILE A 98 -1.34 0.99 14.40
C ILE A 98 -0.43 2.05 15.01
N GLN A 99 0.40 1.62 15.97
CA GLN A 99 1.46 2.44 16.54
C GLN A 99 2.53 2.78 15.51
N ASP A 100 3.16 3.94 15.70
CA ASP A 100 4.24 4.40 14.86
C ASP A 100 5.54 3.60 15.09
N ASP A 101 6.13 3.09 14.01
CA ASP A 101 7.53 2.67 14.02
C ASP A 101 8.48 3.89 14.06
N PRO A 102 9.63 3.80 14.77
CA PRO A 102 10.64 4.84 14.74
C PRO A 102 11.28 4.93 13.35
N VAL A 103 11.57 6.15 12.90
CA VAL A 103 12.23 6.37 11.61
C VAL A 103 13.69 5.92 11.68
N LYS A 104 14.00 4.77 11.06
CA LYS A 104 15.36 4.21 10.95
C LYS A 104 16.02 4.46 9.60
N MET A 105 15.23 4.75 8.57
CA MET A 105 15.67 4.99 7.20
C MET A 105 15.05 6.26 6.66
N SER A 106 15.76 6.93 5.75
CA SER A 106 15.27 8.16 5.14
C SER A 106 14.25 7.89 4.02
N ASN A 107 13.26 8.76 3.87
CA ASN A 107 12.28 8.76 2.77
C ASN A 107 12.94 9.19 1.46
N VAL A 108 13.77 8.32 0.89
CA VAL A 108 14.41 8.52 -0.42
C VAL A 108 13.52 8.03 -1.56
N LYS A 109 13.89 8.39 -2.79
CA LYS A 109 13.21 7.92 -4.01
C LYS A 109 13.03 6.40 -4.00
N GLY A 110 11.81 5.95 -4.28
CA GLY A 110 11.43 4.54 -4.35
C GLY A 110 11.01 3.92 -3.02
N THR A 111 11.17 4.59 -1.88
CA THR A 111 10.74 3.99 -0.61
C THR A 111 9.22 4.01 -0.44
N LEU A 112 8.71 3.01 0.26
CA LEU A 112 7.32 2.85 0.65
C LEU A 112 7.15 3.19 2.14
N SER A 113 6.19 4.05 2.45
CA SER A 113 5.85 4.48 3.81
C SER A 113 4.33 4.52 4.00
N TYR A 114 3.85 4.34 5.24
CA TYR A 114 2.44 4.59 5.58
C TYR A 114 2.13 6.09 5.52
N ALA A 115 0.96 6.44 4.99
CA ALA A 115 0.37 7.75 5.19
C ALA A 115 -0.23 7.86 6.61
N THR A 116 -0.38 9.08 7.12
CA THR A 116 -0.85 9.32 8.49
C THR A 116 -1.54 10.67 8.62
N ALA A 117 -2.46 10.79 9.58
CA ALA A 117 -3.07 12.05 10.00
C ALA A 117 -2.41 12.65 11.26
N GLY A 118 -1.37 12.01 11.79
CA GLY A 118 -0.68 12.37 13.02
C GLY A 118 -0.10 11.16 13.75
N PRO A 119 0.53 11.33 14.90
CA PRO A 119 1.09 10.22 15.67
C PRO A 119 0.06 9.11 15.92
N ASP A 120 0.45 7.85 15.66
CA ASP A 120 -0.35 6.65 15.95
C ASP A 120 -1.73 6.62 15.26
N THR A 121 -1.82 7.15 14.03
CA THR A 121 -3.08 7.17 13.23
C THR A 121 -3.00 6.39 11.91
N ARG A 122 -1.91 5.64 11.69
CA ARG A 122 -1.70 4.89 10.45
C ARG A 122 -2.67 3.71 10.39
N THR A 123 -3.32 3.52 9.25
CA THR A 123 -4.18 2.35 8.98
C THR A 123 -3.63 1.60 7.77
N THR A 124 -4.22 1.76 6.59
CA THR A 124 -3.93 0.97 5.37
C THR A 124 -3.29 1.79 4.26
N GLN A 125 -3.39 3.11 4.33
CA GLN A 125 -2.93 4.00 3.28
C GLN A 125 -1.40 4.07 3.24
N LEU A 126 -0.84 3.94 2.06
CA LEU A 126 0.60 3.88 1.79
C LEU A 126 0.96 4.85 0.66
N PHE A 127 2.23 5.24 0.60
CA PHE A 127 2.75 5.98 -0.54
C PHE A 127 4.15 5.53 -0.93
N ILE A 128 4.45 5.65 -2.23
CA ILE A 128 5.79 5.49 -2.80
C ILE A 128 6.38 6.88 -3.04
N ASN A 129 7.59 7.11 -2.54
CA ASN A 129 8.35 8.33 -2.80
C ASN A 129 8.80 8.40 -4.26
N TYR A 130 8.38 9.43 -5.01
CA TYR A 130 8.84 9.67 -6.38
C TYR A 130 10.22 10.34 -6.45
N VAL A 131 10.56 11.08 -5.40
CA VAL A 131 11.84 11.79 -5.23
C VAL A 131 12.34 11.61 -3.80
N ASN A 132 13.51 12.16 -3.49
CA ASN A 132 13.99 12.22 -2.12
C ASN A 132 13.18 13.23 -1.31
N ASN A 133 12.57 12.78 -0.23
CA ASN A 133 11.73 13.56 0.68
C ASN A 133 12.22 13.48 2.13
N PRO A 134 13.49 13.79 2.45
CA PRO A 134 14.04 13.63 3.81
C PRO A 134 13.30 14.47 4.87
N ARG A 135 12.56 15.51 4.46
CA ARG A 135 11.67 16.28 5.34
C ARG A 135 10.59 15.42 6.03
N LEU A 136 10.21 14.29 5.43
CA LEU A 136 9.24 13.36 6.00
C LEU A 136 9.81 12.59 7.19
N ASP A 137 11.13 12.47 7.29
CA ASP A 137 11.80 11.73 8.37
C ASP A 137 11.53 12.41 9.72
N SER A 138 11.67 13.74 9.77
CA SER A 138 11.35 14.52 10.98
C SER A 138 9.86 14.57 11.31
N LEU A 139 8.99 14.19 10.37
CA LEU A 139 7.54 14.11 10.57
C LEU A 139 7.09 12.70 10.99
N GLY A 140 8.03 11.78 11.20
CA GLY A 140 7.75 10.43 11.71
C GLY A 140 7.41 9.39 10.66
N PHE A 141 7.41 9.73 9.37
CA PHE A 141 7.12 8.76 8.30
C PHE A 141 8.24 7.73 8.22
N SER A 142 8.01 6.51 8.70
CA SER A 142 9.01 5.46 8.72
C SER A 142 8.90 4.57 7.47
N PRO A 143 9.90 4.55 6.58
CA PRO A 143 9.92 3.62 5.46
C PRO A 143 9.91 2.18 5.93
N LEU A 144 9.12 1.33 5.28
CA LEU A 144 9.10 -0.12 5.53
C LEU A 144 9.72 -0.93 4.39
N GLY A 145 9.96 -0.30 3.23
CA GLY A 145 10.57 -0.97 2.10
C GLY A 145 10.93 -0.05 0.94
N ILE A 146 11.40 -0.64 -0.15
CA ILE A 146 11.84 0.08 -1.36
C ILE A 146 11.49 -0.69 -2.62
N VAL A 147 11.07 0.04 -3.67
CA VAL A 147 10.79 -0.52 -4.99
C VAL A 147 12.08 -1.09 -5.59
N THR A 148 12.05 -2.36 -5.98
CA THR A 148 13.17 -3.06 -6.63
C THR A 148 12.91 -3.38 -8.11
N THR A 149 11.65 -3.30 -8.56
CA THR A 149 11.25 -3.48 -9.97
C THR A 149 10.03 -2.62 -10.26
N GLY A 150 9.93 -2.08 -11.48
CA GLY A 150 8.76 -1.32 -11.93
C GLY A 150 8.64 0.08 -11.35
N PHE A 151 9.75 0.72 -10.96
CA PHE A 151 9.70 2.12 -10.50
C PHE A 151 9.30 3.07 -11.64
N ASP A 152 9.65 2.75 -12.88
CA ASP A 152 9.15 3.40 -14.10
C ASP A 152 7.63 3.22 -14.26
N THR A 153 7.10 2.02 -13.98
CA THR A 153 5.64 1.79 -13.91
C THR A 153 5.02 2.69 -12.84
N ALA A 154 5.62 2.77 -11.65
CA ALA A 154 5.12 3.63 -10.58
C ALA A 154 5.12 5.11 -10.99
N LEU A 155 6.17 5.59 -11.67
CA LEU A 155 6.25 6.97 -12.18
C LEU A 155 5.24 7.27 -13.30
N ALA A 156 4.77 6.26 -14.01
CA ALA A 156 3.84 6.40 -15.12
C ALA A 156 2.36 6.40 -14.70
N ILE A 157 2.07 6.25 -13.41
CA ILE A 157 0.71 6.31 -12.88
C ILE A 157 0.09 7.67 -13.23
N PHE A 158 -1.11 7.64 -13.81
CA PHE A 158 -1.87 8.81 -14.20
C PHE A 158 -2.25 9.65 -12.97
N ASN A 159 -2.09 10.98 -13.07
CA ASN A 159 -2.56 11.89 -12.03
C ASN A 159 -4.08 12.15 -12.19
N PRO A 160 -4.94 11.65 -11.28
CA PRO A 160 -6.38 11.81 -11.41
C PRO A 160 -6.87 13.24 -11.16
N THR A 161 -6.05 14.09 -10.52
CA THR A 161 -6.40 15.48 -10.19
C THR A 161 -5.27 16.47 -10.54
N PRO A 162 -4.98 16.70 -11.84
CA PRO A 162 -3.92 17.62 -12.26
C PRO A 162 -4.10 19.03 -11.68
N GLY A 163 -3.04 19.58 -11.10
CA GLY A 163 -3.05 20.90 -10.47
C GLY A 163 -3.53 20.91 -9.00
N SER A 164 -3.98 19.77 -8.47
CA SER A 164 -4.27 19.59 -7.04
C SER A 164 -3.27 18.64 -6.40
N SER A 165 -2.91 18.91 -5.14
CA SER A 165 -2.11 18.01 -4.32
C SER A 165 -2.95 17.10 -3.43
N ASP A 166 -4.28 17.22 -3.45
CA ASP A 166 -5.16 16.55 -2.49
C ASP A 166 -5.54 15.13 -2.93
N GLY A 167 -5.43 14.85 -4.23
CA GLY A 167 -5.92 13.61 -4.83
C GLY A 167 -7.42 13.64 -5.06
N VAL A 168 -8.03 12.47 -5.21
CA VAL A 168 -9.50 12.33 -5.23
C VAL A 168 -10.09 12.53 -3.84
N ASP A 169 -11.42 12.65 -3.76
CA ASP A 169 -12.14 12.59 -2.48
C ASP A 169 -12.03 11.18 -1.86
N GLN A 170 -11.16 11.06 -0.86
CA GLN A 170 -10.82 9.79 -0.22
C GLN A 170 -11.96 9.23 0.63
N GLU A 171 -12.77 10.09 1.25
CA GLU A 171 -13.91 9.65 2.06
C GLU A 171 -14.97 9.03 1.15
N GLN A 172 -15.26 9.68 0.01
CA GLN A 172 -16.17 9.13 -0.98
C GLN A 172 -15.63 7.83 -1.57
N TYR A 173 -14.33 7.75 -1.86
CA TYR A 173 -13.75 6.49 -2.35
C TYR A 173 -13.84 5.37 -1.31
N ALA A 174 -13.45 5.64 -0.06
CA ALA A 174 -13.44 4.63 1.00
C ALA A 174 -14.85 4.09 1.31
N THR A 175 -15.88 4.95 1.22
CA THR A 175 -17.27 4.59 1.54
C THR A 175 -18.07 4.03 0.37
N LYS A 176 -17.76 4.44 -0.87
CA LYS A 176 -18.53 4.03 -2.07
C LYS A 176 -17.77 3.09 -3.00
N GLY A 177 -16.47 2.89 -2.78
CA GLY A 177 -15.64 1.90 -3.44
C GLY A 177 -15.45 2.14 -4.94
N ASN A 178 -15.13 1.05 -5.64
CA ASN A 178 -14.74 1.11 -7.05
C ASN A 178 -15.80 1.70 -7.97
N LYS A 179 -17.09 1.50 -7.67
CA LYS A 179 -18.16 2.10 -8.47
C LYS A 179 -18.00 3.62 -8.54
N TRP A 180 -17.85 4.27 -7.39
CA TRP A 180 -17.77 5.73 -7.34
C TRP A 180 -16.49 6.24 -7.99
N ILE A 181 -15.35 5.64 -7.74
CA ILE A 181 -14.09 6.17 -8.28
C ILE A 181 -14.01 5.99 -9.81
N ILE A 182 -14.55 4.91 -10.35
CA ILE A 182 -14.64 4.70 -11.81
C ILE A 182 -15.58 5.73 -12.45
N ASP A 183 -16.74 5.97 -11.83
CA ASP A 183 -17.73 6.93 -12.35
C ASP A 183 -17.19 8.38 -12.34
N ASN A 184 -16.32 8.74 -11.39
CA ASN A 184 -15.82 10.11 -11.21
C ASN A 184 -14.42 10.35 -11.82
N TYR A 185 -13.60 9.30 -11.94
CA TYR A 185 -12.22 9.37 -12.42
C TYR A 185 -11.93 8.24 -13.42
N PRO A 186 -12.52 8.27 -14.63
CA PRO A 186 -12.50 7.13 -15.57
C PRO A 186 -11.11 6.75 -16.11
N GLN A 187 -10.08 7.60 -15.91
CA GLN A 187 -8.70 7.34 -16.33
C GLN A 187 -7.80 6.90 -15.16
N ILE A 188 -8.36 6.73 -13.95
CA ILE A 188 -7.58 6.36 -12.78
C ILE A 188 -6.98 4.95 -12.94
N ASN A 189 -5.74 4.80 -12.50
CA ASN A 189 -5.06 3.50 -12.51
C ASN A 189 -5.37 2.69 -11.26
N PHE A 190 -5.40 1.38 -11.43
CA PHE A 190 -5.64 0.42 -10.37
C PHE A 190 -4.45 -0.52 -10.15
N ILE A 191 -4.27 -0.87 -8.89
CA ILE A 191 -3.66 -2.11 -8.47
C ILE A 191 -4.72 -3.20 -8.67
N GLU A 192 -4.53 -4.08 -9.65
CA GLU A 192 -5.47 -5.14 -9.98
C GLU A 192 -5.31 -6.35 -9.06
N LYS A 193 -4.08 -6.62 -8.63
CA LYS A 193 -3.75 -7.73 -7.75
C LYS A 193 -2.52 -7.44 -6.91
N VAL A 194 -2.54 -7.94 -5.68
CA VAL A 194 -1.40 -7.92 -4.76
C VAL A 194 -1.03 -9.34 -4.38
N SER A 195 0.27 -9.63 -4.28
CA SER A 195 0.75 -10.91 -3.78
C SER A 195 2.08 -10.76 -3.06
N ILE A 196 2.32 -11.65 -2.09
CA ILE A 196 3.63 -11.81 -1.45
C ILE A 196 4.48 -12.78 -2.30
N THR A 197 5.71 -12.39 -2.57
CA THR A 197 6.75 -13.22 -3.17
C THR A 197 7.99 -13.22 -2.28
N TYR A 198 8.66 -14.36 -2.19
CA TYR A 198 9.89 -14.51 -1.40
C TYR A 198 11.15 -14.39 -2.26
N ASN A 199 11.00 -14.32 -3.58
CA ASN A 199 12.09 -14.03 -4.51
C ASN A 199 12.09 -12.53 -4.82
N CYS A 200 12.73 -11.76 -3.94
CA CYS A 200 12.97 -10.34 -4.18
C CYS A 200 14.04 -10.18 -5.27
N PRO A 201 13.75 -9.51 -6.40
CA PRO A 201 14.79 -9.08 -7.31
C PRO A 201 15.73 -8.16 -6.53
N PHE A 202 17.01 -8.51 -6.48
CA PHE A 202 18.02 -7.61 -5.91
C PHE A 202 18.13 -6.37 -6.81
N THR A 203 18.20 -5.20 -6.20
CA THR A 203 18.68 -4.01 -6.89
C THR A 203 20.19 -4.18 -7.06
N ASN A 204 20.65 -4.30 -8.31
CA ASN A 204 22.08 -4.19 -8.64
C ASN A 204 22.63 -2.81 -8.25
#